data_AF-A0A0K9CNH7-F1
#
_entry.id   AF-A0A0K9CNH7-F1
#
_cell.length_a   1.000
_cell.length_b   1.000
_cell.length_c   1.000
_cell.angle_alpha   90.00
_cell.angle_beta   90.00
_cell.angle_gamma   90.00
#
_symmetry.space_group_name_H-M   'P 1'
#
loop_
_entity.id
_entity.type
_entity.pdbx_description
1 polymer ?
#
loop_
_entity_poly.entity_id
_entity_poly.type
_entity_poly.pdbx_seq_one_letter_code
_entity_poly.pdbx_strand_id
1 'polypeptide(L)'
;KEILKEILKVVANLQNKDIEGANIFGVHMEGPYFSIEYKGAQNDKYMLPASIKELEEYLSVKEGLIKLFSISPHNQENLKAIKFLSDRGVIVSVGHSAASYEDVMKAIDLGLSHATHTYNGMKGFTHREPGVVGAVFNSDNIMAEIIFDKFHVHPEAVRTLIKIKGVDKVICITDSMSATGLAEGKYKLGELDVNVKDGQARLVSNNALAGSVLRMDVAFKNLIELGYSITDAFKMTSTNAAKEFKLNTGILKEEKDADLVVLNKDYKVCMTMVKGKIKFKR
;
A
#
# COMPACT_ATOMS: atom_id res chain seq x y z
N LYS A 1 -14.95 -13.58 -4.68
CA LYS A 1 -14.11 -14.33 -5.65
C LYS A 1 -14.31 -13.91 -7.10
N GLU A 2 -15.44 -14.21 -7.75
CA GLU A 2 -15.58 -13.98 -9.22
C GLU A 2 -15.39 -12.51 -9.64
N ILE A 3 -15.95 -11.55 -8.89
CA ILE A 3 -15.72 -10.12 -9.12
C ILE A 3 -14.22 -9.77 -9.08
N LEU A 4 -13.46 -10.33 -8.12
CA LEU A 4 -12.01 -10.08 -8.04
C LEU A 4 -11.29 -10.65 -9.26
N LYS A 5 -11.68 -11.84 -9.74
CA LYS A 5 -11.11 -12.43 -10.97
C LYS A 5 -11.45 -11.60 -12.21
N GLU A 6 -12.64 -11.04 -12.29
CA GLU A 6 -13.01 -10.12 -13.37
C GLU A 6 -12.17 -8.85 -13.35
N ILE A 7 -11.98 -8.25 -12.17
CA ILE A 7 -11.08 -7.08 -12.00
C ILE A 7 -9.66 -7.45 -12.41
N LEU A 8 -9.13 -8.58 -11.95
CA LEU A 8 -7.80 -9.06 -12.35
C LEU A 8 -7.69 -9.21 -13.87
N LYS A 9 -8.71 -9.73 -14.56
CA LYS A 9 -8.74 -9.82 -16.03
C LYS A 9 -8.75 -8.45 -16.70
N VAL A 10 -9.49 -7.48 -16.17
CA VAL A 10 -9.47 -6.10 -16.67
C VAL A 10 -8.07 -5.51 -16.54
N VAL A 11 -7.44 -5.61 -15.36
CA VAL A 11 -6.08 -5.09 -15.16
C VAL A 11 -5.07 -5.84 -16.03
N ALA A 12 -5.19 -7.16 -16.15
CA ALA A 12 -4.36 -7.98 -17.03
C ALA A 12 -4.35 -7.48 -18.49
N ASN A 13 -5.55 -7.07 -18.96
CA ASN A 13 -5.78 -6.53 -20.30
C ASN A 13 -5.24 -5.10 -20.49
N LEU A 14 -5.12 -4.31 -19.42
CA LEU A 14 -4.63 -2.93 -19.48
C LEU A 14 -3.15 -2.79 -19.14
N GLN A 15 -2.58 -3.73 -18.38
CA GLN A 15 -1.17 -3.72 -17.98
C GLN A 15 -0.26 -3.62 -19.20
N ASN A 16 0.72 -2.73 -19.15
CA ASN A 16 1.66 -2.41 -20.23
C ASN A 16 1.05 -1.79 -21.50
N LYS A 17 -0.24 -1.47 -21.53
CA LYS A 17 -0.82 -0.68 -22.63
C LYS A 17 -0.54 0.80 -22.45
N ASP A 18 -0.45 1.50 -23.57
CA ASP A 18 -0.43 2.96 -23.58
C ASP A 18 -1.84 3.49 -23.31
N ILE A 19 -2.11 3.79 -22.04
CA ILE A 19 -3.38 4.37 -21.58
C ILE A 19 -3.22 5.86 -21.28
N GLU A 20 -4.35 6.55 -21.12
CA GLU A 20 -4.34 7.88 -20.53
C GLU A 20 -3.95 7.78 -19.04
N GLY A 21 -2.94 8.53 -18.62
CA GLY A 21 -2.45 8.50 -17.24
C GLY A 21 -1.23 7.59 -16.98
N ALA A 22 -1.17 7.05 -15.76
CA ALA A 22 -0.01 6.33 -15.22
C ALA A 22 0.12 4.88 -15.77
N ASN A 23 1.34 4.35 -15.77
CA ASN A 23 1.57 2.95 -16.10
C ASN A 23 1.03 2.02 -14.99
N ILE A 24 0.40 0.92 -15.38
CA ILE A 24 -0.06 -0.12 -14.46
C ILE A 24 1.04 -1.18 -14.36
N PHE A 25 1.72 -1.27 -13.22
CA PHE A 25 2.76 -2.27 -12.99
C PHE A 25 2.21 -3.64 -12.54
N GLY A 26 1.02 -3.65 -11.94
CA GLY A 26 0.37 -4.87 -11.48
C GLY A 26 -0.77 -4.58 -10.52
N VAL A 27 -1.13 -5.58 -9.71
CA VAL A 27 -2.23 -5.51 -8.74
C VAL A 27 -1.69 -5.73 -7.33
N HIS A 28 -2.19 -4.92 -6.41
CA HIS A 28 -2.16 -5.18 -4.98
C HIS A 28 -3.51 -5.77 -4.57
N MET A 29 -3.49 -7.01 -4.06
CA MET A 29 -4.65 -7.66 -3.46
C MET A 29 -4.66 -7.39 -1.97
N GLU A 30 -5.40 -6.38 -1.52
CA GLU A 30 -5.59 -6.10 -0.09
C GLU A 30 -6.72 -6.96 0.48
N GLY A 31 -6.39 -8.15 0.96
CA GLY A 31 -7.35 -9.08 1.57
C GLY A 31 -7.95 -10.10 0.60
N PRO A 32 -9.02 -10.81 1.02
CA PRO A 32 -9.85 -10.56 2.20
C PRO A 32 -9.39 -11.28 3.48
N TYR A 33 -8.21 -11.91 3.48
CA TYR A 33 -7.77 -12.84 4.53
C TYR A 33 -7.24 -12.12 5.79
N PHE A 34 -8.10 -11.33 6.42
CA PHE A 34 -7.76 -10.43 7.53
C PHE A 34 -8.35 -10.86 8.87
N SER A 35 -7.92 -10.20 9.95
CA SER A 35 -8.52 -10.33 11.26
C SER A 35 -9.69 -9.35 11.40
N ILE A 36 -10.87 -9.86 11.76
CA ILE A 36 -12.10 -9.05 11.91
C ILE A 36 -11.90 -7.90 12.91
N GLU A 37 -11.14 -8.13 13.99
CA GLU A 37 -10.83 -7.13 15.02
C GLU A 37 -10.17 -5.86 14.47
N TYR A 38 -9.38 -6.00 13.40
CA TYR A 38 -8.63 -4.91 12.77
C TYR A 38 -9.13 -4.63 11.34
N LYS A 39 -10.40 -4.92 11.06
CA LYS A 39 -10.99 -4.79 9.72
C LYS A 39 -10.94 -3.38 9.14
N GLY A 40 -10.98 -2.33 9.96
CA GLY A 40 -11.09 -0.96 9.46
C GLY A 40 -12.27 -0.80 8.50
N ALA A 41 -12.00 -0.33 7.27
CA ALA A 41 -12.99 -0.19 6.20
C ALA A 41 -13.07 -1.39 5.24
N GLN A 42 -12.75 -2.60 5.74
CA GLN A 42 -12.94 -3.85 5.03
C GLN A 42 -14.25 -4.52 5.47
N ASN A 43 -14.97 -5.15 4.53
CA ASN A 43 -16.23 -5.83 4.82
C ASN A 43 -15.98 -7.23 5.42
N ASP A 44 -16.36 -7.42 6.67
CA ASP A 44 -16.10 -8.66 7.43
C ASP A 44 -16.84 -9.88 6.88
N LYS A 45 -17.95 -9.70 6.17
CA LYS A 45 -18.67 -10.82 5.52
C LYS A 45 -17.82 -11.57 4.49
N TYR A 46 -16.74 -10.97 4.00
CA TYR A 46 -15.81 -11.59 3.06
C TYR A 46 -14.53 -12.11 3.73
N MET A 47 -14.33 -11.83 5.02
CA MET A 47 -13.13 -12.23 5.75
C MET A 47 -13.19 -13.71 6.11
N LEU A 48 -12.41 -14.49 5.40
CA LEU A 48 -12.30 -15.94 5.58
C LEU A 48 -10.82 -16.34 5.66
N PRO A 49 -10.49 -17.51 6.22
CA PRO A 49 -9.15 -18.07 6.07
C PRO A 49 -8.78 -18.27 4.60
N ALA A 50 -7.50 -18.08 4.27
CA ALA A 50 -7.02 -18.22 2.90
C ALA A 50 -7.13 -19.66 2.40
N SER A 51 -7.57 -19.82 1.14
CA SER A 51 -7.58 -21.11 0.44
C SER A 51 -6.52 -21.11 -0.65
N ILE A 52 -5.62 -22.10 -0.62
CA ILE A 52 -4.59 -22.25 -1.66
C ILE A 52 -5.21 -22.38 -3.06
N LYS A 53 -6.31 -23.14 -3.18
CA LYS A 53 -7.03 -23.29 -4.45
C LYS A 53 -7.56 -21.95 -4.97
N GLU A 54 -8.05 -21.09 -4.08
CA GLU A 54 -8.54 -19.76 -4.48
C GLU A 54 -7.38 -18.85 -4.90
N LEU A 55 -6.25 -18.90 -4.19
CA LEU A 55 -5.04 -18.16 -4.56
C LEU A 55 -4.49 -18.62 -5.92
N GLU A 56 -4.51 -19.93 -6.21
CA GLU A 56 -4.17 -20.47 -7.53
C GLU A 56 -5.06 -19.89 -8.62
N GLU A 57 -6.38 -19.80 -8.39
CA GLU A 57 -7.30 -19.17 -9.33
C GLU A 57 -6.92 -17.70 -9.60
N TYR A 58 -6.55 -16.94 -8.57
CA TYR A 58 -6.12 -15.53 -8.75
C TYR A 58 -4.80 -15.42 -9.53
N LEU A 59 -3.78 -16.21 -9.16
CA LEU A 59 -2.48 -16.18 -9.82
C LEU A 59 -2.54 -16.70 -11.27
N SER A 60 -3.49 -17.60 -11.57
CA SER A 60 -3.66 -18.15 -12.92
C SER A 60 -4.20 -17.15 -13.94
N VAL A 61 -4.75 -16.01 -13.50
CA VAL A 61 -5.31 -14.99 -14.42
C VAL A 61 -4.24 -14.45 -15.36
N LYS A 62 -3.06 -14.14 -14.83
CA LYS A 62 -1.87 -13.71 -15.57
C LYS A 62 -0.65 -13.79 -14.67
N GLU A 63 0.38 -14.50 -15.12
CA GLU A 63 1.64 -14.63 -14.40
C GLU A 63 2.25 -13.25 -14.09
N GLY A 64 2.68 -13.06 -12.83
CA GLY A 64 3.33 -11.83 -12.37
C GLY A 64 2.43 -10.59 -12.34
N LEU A 65 1.11 -10.72 -12.52
CA LEU A 65 0.17 -9.59 -12.42
C LEU A 65 0.00 -9.12 -10.97
N ILE A 66 -0.24 -10.04 -10.05
CA ILE A 66 -0.35 -9.74 -8.62
C ILE A 66 1.07 -9.54 -8.09
N LYS A 67 1.38 -8.32 -7.65
CA LYS A 67 2.71 -7.93 -7.14
C LYS A 67 2.77 -7.93 -5.63
N LEU A 68 1.67 -7.55 -5.00
CA LEU A 68 1.53 -7.38 -3.56
C LEU A 68 0.25 -8.06 -3.09
N PHE A 69 0.32 -8.75 -1.95
CA PHE A 69 -0.84 -9.37 -1.33
C PHE A 69 -0.84 -9.09 0.17
N SER A 70 -1.84 -8.37 0.67
CA SER A 70 -1.98 -8.11 2.11
C SER A 70 -2.82 -9.18 2.79
N ILE A 71 -2.30 -9.72 3.89
CA ILE A 71 -2.88 -10.83 4.65
C ILE A 71 -2.52 -10.69 6.13
N SER A 72 -3.40 -11.15 7.01
CA SER A 72 -3.12 -11.21 8.45
C SER A 72 -2.57 -12.60 8.83
N PRO A 73 -1.35 -12.72 9.41
CA PRO A 73 -0.75 -14.00 9.81
C PRO A 73 -1.32 -14.55 11.14
N HIS A 74 -2.64 -14.54 11.32
CA HIS A 74 -3.29 -14.88 12.60
C HIS A 74 -3.81 -16.32 12.69
N ASN A 75 -3.66 -17.12 11.62
CA ASN A 75 -4.08 -18.52 11.59
C ASN A 75 -3.18 -19.36 10.67
N GLN A 76 -3.30 -20.68 10.75
CA GLN A 76 -2.40 -21.63 10.07
C GLN A 76 -2.60 -21.62 8.54
N GLU A 77 -3.82 -21.42 8.07
CA GLU A 77 -4.19 -21.32 6.66
C GLU A 77 -3.50 -20.11 6.02
N ASN A 78 -3.53 -18.97 6.70
CA ASN A 78 -2.90 -17.73 6.24
C ASN A 78 -1.37 -17.84 6.24
N LEU A 79 -0.76 -18.53 7.22
CA LEU A 79 0.67 -18.82 7.20
C LEU A 79 1.07 -19.69 6.00
N LYS A 80 0.26 -20.71 5.66
CA LYS A 80 0.47 -21.52 4.44
C LYS A 80 0.32 -20.67 3.18
N ALA A 81 -0.66 -19.75 3.15
CA ALA A 81 -0.86 -18.83 2.04
C ALA A 81 0.31 -17.87 1.85
N ILE A 82 0.87 -17.32 2.94
CA ILE A 82 2.06 -16.46 2.92
C ILE A 82 3.22 -17.20 2.23
N LYS A 83 3.53 -18.42 2.67
CA LYS A 83 4.58 -19.23 2.04
C LYS A 83 4.29 -19.51 0.57
N PHE A 84 3.06 -19.91 0.26
CA PHE A 84 2.63 -20.24 -1.10
C PHE A 84 2.77 -19.05 -2.07
N LEU A 85 2.40 -17.84 -1.63
CA LEU A 85 2.49 -16.60 -2.40
C LEU A 85 3.94 -16.16 -2.58
N SER A 86 4.73 -16.18 -1.49
CA SER A 86 6.14 -15.80 -1.49
C SER A 86 6.97 -16.70 -2.43
N ASP A 87 6.73 -18.03 -2.39
CA ASP A 87 7.38 -18.99 -3.29
C ASP A 87 7.10 -18.74 -4.77
N ARG A 88 6.05 -17.99 -5.09
CA ARG A 88 5.64 -17.62 -6.46
C ARG A 88 6.03 -16.19 -6.82
N GLY A 89 6.88 -15.56 -6.01
CA GLY A 89 7.42 -14.22 -6.25
C GLY A 89 6.42 -13.08 -6.01
N VAL A 90 5.31 -13.34 -5.30
CA VAL A 90 4.40 -12.30 -4.83
C VAL A 90 4.93 -11.76 -3.51
N ILE A 91 5.07 -10.43 -3.40
CA ILE A 91 5.41 -9.81 -2.11
C ILE A 91 4.20 -9.92 -1.19
N VAL A 92 4.42 -10.48 -0.01
CA VAL A 92 3.36 -10.67 0.99
C VAL A 92 3.50 -9.63 2.07
N SER A 93 2.39 -8.96 2.37
CA SER A 93 2.31 -7.84 3.29
C SER A 93 1.43 -8.16 4.49
N VAL A 94 1.88 -7.80 5.70
CA VAL A 94 1.00 -7.80 6.87
C VAL A 94 0.09 -6.57 6.85
N GLY A 95 -1.21 -6.77 7.03
CA GLY A 95 -2.20 -5.71 7.15
C GLY A 95 -3.48 -6.22 7.80
N HIS A 96 -4.29 -5.32 8.37
CA HIS A 96 -5.57 -5.64 9.02
C HIS A 96 -5.48 -6.86 9.96
N SER A 97 -4.54 -6.79 10.91
CA SER A 97 -4.07 -7.97 11.65
C SER A 97 -4.06 -7.78 13.17
N ALA A 98 -4.66 -8.76 13.85
CA ALA A 98 -4.60 -8.95 15.30
C ALA A 98 -3.41 -9.80 15.75
N ALA A 99 -2.51 -10.19 14.84
CA ALA A 99 -1.45 -11.14 15.12
C ALA A 99 -0.53 -10.67 16.27
N SER A 100 -0.03 -11.64 17.03
CA SER A 100 1.05 -11.39 18.00
C SER A 100 2.34 -11.03 17.28
N TYR A 101 3.31 -10.48 18.02
CA TYR A 101 4.65 -10.26 17.50
C TYR A 101 5.24 -11.57 16.95
N GLU A 102 5.13 -12.65 17.72
CA GLU A 102 5.67 -13.98 17.41
C GLU A 102 5.05 -14.55 16.13
N ASP A 103 3.77 -14.32 15.88
CA ASP A 103 3.12 -14.80 14.66
C ASP A 103 3.57 -14.04 13.41
N VAL A 104 3.83 -12.73 13.53
CA VAL A 104 4.46 -11.97 12.44
C VAL A 104 5.89 -12.41 12.20
N MET A 105 6.66 -12.72 13.25
CA MET A 105 8.03 -13.25 13.09
C MET A 105 8.02 -14.61 12.36
N LYS A 106 7.13 -15.53 12.72
CA LYS A 106 6.94 -16.79 11.98
C LYS A 106 6.54 -16.52 10.51
N ALA A 107 5.71 -15.53 10.26
CA ALA A 107 5.33 -15.15 8.89
C ALA A 107 6.52 -14.60 8.09
N ILE A 108 7.43 -13.85 8.73
CA ILE A 108 8.68 -13.39 8.10
C ILE A 108 9.54 -14.58 7.70
N ASP A 109 9.67 -15.61 8.55
CA ASP A 109 10.39 -16.85 8.23
C ASP A 109 9.78 -17.60 7.03
N LEU A 110 8.48 -17.39 6.78
CA LEU A 110 7.74 -17.93 5.64
C LEU A 110 7.74 -17.02 4.41
N GLY A 111 8.42 -15.87 4.47
CA GLY A 111 8.62 -14.97 3.34
C GLY A 111 7.72 -13.73 3.32
N LEU A 112 7.10 -13.36 4.44
CA LEU A 112 6.48 -12.04 4.61
C LEU A 112 7.56 -10.96 4.68
N SER A 113 7.46 -9.93 3.85
CA SER A 113 8.53 -8.92 3.69
C SER A 113 8.02 -7.49 3.59
N HIS A 114 6.73 -7.26 3.85
CA HIS A 114 6.09 -5.96 3.67
C HIS A 114 5.04 -5.71 4.76
N ALA A 115 4.73 -4.44 5.04
CA ALA A 115 3.67 -4.04 5.97
C ALA A 115 2.83 -2.94 5.34
N THR A 116 1.53 -3.19 5.18
CA THR A 116 0.59 -2.29 4.52
C THR A 116 0.15 -1.20 5.48
N HIS A 117 0.16 0.07 5.03
CA HIS A 117 -0.22 1.27 5.79
C HIS A 117 0.09 1.22 7.29
N THR A 118 1.34 0.93 7.65
CA THR A 118 1.87 0.75 9.01
C THR A 118 1.17 1.66 10.05
N TYR A 119 0.84 1.07 11.20
CA TYR A 119 -0.03 1.59 12.27
C TYR A 119 -1.54 1.36 12.05
N ASN A 120 -2.04 1.46 10.83
CA ASN A 120 -3.47 1.41 10.54
C ASN A 120 -3.94 -0.05 10.42
N GLY A 121 -5.03 -0.40 11.11
CA GLY A 121 -5.51 -1.79 11.11
C GLY A 121 -4.49 -2.80 11.65
N MET A 122 -3.65 -2.41 12.60
CA MET A 122 -2.60 -3.28 13.15
C MET A 122 -2.68 -3.33 14.67
N LYS A 123 -2.43 -4.51 15.25
CA LYS A 123 -2.14 -4.62 16.68
C LYS A 123 -0.95 -3.73 17.03
N GLY A 124 -1.20 -2.76 17.90
CA GLY A 124 -0.25 -1.70 18.25
C GLY A 124 0.93 -2.20 19.06
N PHE A 125 1.88 -1.28 19.30
CA PHE A 125 3.06 -1.53 20.11
C PHE A 125 2.85 -1.13 21.57
N THR A 126 3.11 -2.06 22.48
CA THR A 126 3.31 -1.79 23.91
C THR A 126 4.57 -2.52 24.40
N HIS A 127 5.11 -2.12 25.56
CA HIS A 127 6.32 -2.74 26.13
C HIS A 127 6.15 -4.20 26.56
N ARG A 128 4.91 -4.68 26.76
CA ARG A 128 4.61 -6.07 27.12
C ARG A 128 4.06 -6.90 25.96
N GLU A 129 3.48 -6.23 24.97
CA GLU A 129 2.95 -6.84 23.76
C GLU A 129 3.31 -5.94 22.58
N PRO A 130 4.42 -6.23 21.88
CA PRO A 130 4.87 -5.40 20.76
C PRO A 130 3.92 -5.43 19.56
N GLY A 131 3.12 -6.48 19.41
CA GLY A 131 2.13 -6.63 18.35
C GLY A 131 2.73 -6.60 16.93
N VAL A 132 1.89 -6.29 15.95
CA VAL A 132 2.29 -6.17 14.54
C VAL A 132 3.22 -4.98 14.35
N VAL A 133 2.90 -3.83 14.97
CA VAL A 133 3.72 -2.61 14.84
C VAL A 133 5.14 -2.84 15.35
N GLY A 134 5.30 -3.52 16.49
CA GLY A 134 6.61 -3.89 17.03
C GLY A 134 7.39 -4.86 16.12
N ALA A 135 6.70 -5.78 15.44
CA ALA A 135 7.33 -6.67 14.47
C ALA A 135 7.85 -5.90 13.25
N VAL A 136 7.09 -4.91 12.76
CA VAL A 136 7.54 -4.01 11.68
C VAL A 136 8.77 -3.22 12.09
N PHE A 137 8.77 -2.65 13.30
CA PHE A 137 9.91 -1.90 13.84
C PHE A 137 11.17 -2.74 13.95
N ASN A 138 11.06 -3.97 14.45
CA ASN A 138 12.21 -4.80 14.78
C ASN A 138 12.68 -5.72 13.65
N SER A 139 12.07 -5.65 12.46
CA SER A 139 12.43 -6.51 11.33
C SER A 139 13.00 -5.72 10.16
N ASP A 140 14.30 -5.88 9.87
CA ASP A 140 14.97 -5.30 8.69
C ASP A 140 14.45 -5.86 7.36
N ASN A 141 13.80 -7.03 7.41
CA ASN A 141 13.22 -7.70 6.25
C ASN A 141 11.92 -7.05 5.77
N ILE A 142 11.25 -6.25 6.62
CA ILE A 142 9.99 -5.60 6.27
C ILE A 142 10.23 -4.21 5.68
N MET A 143 9.65 -4.00 4.49
CA MET A 143 9.36 -2.67 3.94
C MET A 143 8.05 -2.13 4.55
N ALA A 144 8.06 -0.88 5.02
CA ALA A 144 6.92 -0.30 5.74
C ALA A 144 6.20 0.75 4.89
N GLU A 145 4.95 0.49 4.53
CA GLU A 145 4.09 1.52 3.92
C GLU A 145 3.61 2.53 4.96
N ILE A 146 3.42 3.78 4.52
CA ILE A 146 2.86 4.85 5.34
C ILE A 146 1.94 5.76 4.52
N ILE A 147 0.74 6.02 5.03
CA ILE A 147 -0.17 7.03 4.47
C ILE A 147 0.14 8.35 5.16
N PHE A 148 0.79 9.28 4.45
CA PHE A 148 1.20 10.56 5.06
C PHE A 148 0.33 11.74 4.64
N ASP A 149 -0.93 11.70 5.04
CA ASP A 149 -1.90 12.80 4.92
C ASP A 149 -2.04 13.64 6.21
N LYS A 150 -1.30 13.28 7.26
CA LYS A 150 -1.36 13.84 8.63
C LYS A 150 -2.67 13.53 9.38
N PHE A 151 -3.56 12.71 8.83
CA PHE A 151 -4.78 12.23 9.46
C PHE A 151 -4.67 10.78 9.90
N HIS A 152 -4.19 9.91 9.02
CA HIS A 152 -3.97 8.49 9.30
C HIS A 152 -2.87 8.31 10.34
N VAL A 153 -1.78 9.06 10.20
CA VAL A 153 -0.63 8.95 11.09
C VAL A 153 -0.12 10.32 11.50
N HIS A 154 0.05 10.49 12.82
CA HIS A 154 0.62 11.69 13.40
C HIS A 154 2.05 11.93 12.87
N PRO A 155 2.45 13.17 12.53
CA PRO A 155 3.78 13.48 11.99
C PRO A 155 4.96 12.88 12.79
N GLU A 156 4.88 12.90 14.12
CA GLU A 156 5.94 12.35 14.98
C GLU A 156 5.98 10.81 15.01
N ALA A 157 4.86 10.14 14.74
CA ALA A 157 4.85 8.69 14.53
C ALA A 157 5.53 8.35 13.19
N VAL A 158 5.28 9.15 12.13
CA VAL A 158 6.01 9.02 10.85
C VAL A 158 7.51 9.23 11.05
N ARG A 159 7.95 10.25 11.82
CA ARG A 159 9.37 10.40 12.17
C ARG A 159 9.93 9.20 12.90
N THR A 160 9.18 8.65 13.85
CA THR A 160 9.59 7.48 14.63
C THR A 160 9.80 6.28 13.72
N LEU A 161 8.85 5.99 12.83
CA LEU A 161 8.97 4.92 11.86
C LEU A 161 10.22 5.10 10.97
N ILE A 162 10.41 6.29 10.40
CA ILE A 162 11.57 6.55 9.52
C ILE A 162 12.89 6.47 10.29
N LYS A 163 12.94 6.90 11.56
CA LYS A 163 14.14 6.77 12.40
C LYS A 163 14.50 5.30 12.67
N ILE A 164 13.51 4.47 12.91
CA ILE A 164 13.70 3.03 13.19
C ILE A 164 14.07 2.27 11.91
N LYS A 165 13.28 2.46 10.85
CA LYS A 165 13.40 1.70 9.60
C LYS A 165 14.52 2.22 8.69
N GLY A 166 14.83 3.50 8.78
CA GLY A 166 15.62 4.21 7.79
C GLY A 166 14.80 4.56 6.54
N VAL A 167 15.23 5.62 5.85
CA VAL A 167 14.56 6.16 4.65
C VAL A 167 14.40 5.09 3.56
N ASP A 168 15.37 4.20 3.39
CA ASP A 168 15.37 3.18 2.32
C ASP A 168 14.41 2.00 2.59
N LYS A 169 13.72 1.97 3.75
CA LYS A 169 12.77 0.91 4.15
C LYS A 169 11.36 1.43 4.44
N VAL A 170 11.06 2.64 4.00
CA VAL A 170 9.72 3.25 4.10
C VAL A 170 9.20 3.59 2.70
N ILE A 171 7.95 3.24 2.43
CA ILE A 171 7.25 3.62 1.20
C ILE A 171 6.04 4.49 1.57
N CYS A 172 5.97 5.70 1.04
CA CYS A 172 4.77 6.51 1.14
C CYS A 172 3.76 6.06 0.08
N ILE A 173 2.56 5.75 0.55
CA ILE A 173 1.41 5.40 -0.29
C ILE A 173 0.30 6.43 -0.09
N THR A 174 -0.66 6.44 -1.01
CA THR A 174 -1.86 7.26 -0.85
C THR A 174 -2.95 6.51 -0.08
N ASP A 175 -3.13 5.21 -0.34
CA ASP A 175 -4.36 4.49 0.02
C ASP A 175 -5.62 5.25 -0.43
N SER A 176 -5.51 5.90 -1.60
CA SER A 176 -6.52 6.82 -2.10
C SER A 176 -7.74 6.08 -2.65
N MET A 177 -8.93 6.54 -2.29
CA MET A 177 -10.19 6.04 -2.84
C MET A 177 -10.75 6.94 -3.95
N SER A 178 -11.81 6.49 -4.62
CA SER A 178 -12.36 7.09 -5.85
C SER A 178 -12.78 8.56 -5.75
N ALA A 179 -12.97 9.10 -4.54
CA ALA A 179 -13.27 10.51 -4.32
C ALA A 179 -12.04 11.43 -4.43
N THR A 180 -10.84 10.89 -4.59
CA THR A 180 -9.60 11.68 -4.66
C THR A 180 -9.63 12.62 -5.86
N GLY A 181 -9.53 13.93 -5.60
CA GLY A 181 -9.61 14.97 -6.62
C GLY A 181 -11.03 15.39 -7.01
N LEU A 182 -12.07 14.82 -6.38
CA LEU A 182 -13.47 15.20 -6.55
C LEU A 182 -13.95 16.11 -5.42
N ALA A 183 -15.17 16.62 -5.55
CA ALA A 183 -15.81 17.44 -4.52
C ALA A 183 -16.13 16.64 -3.25
N GLU A 184 -16.23 17.31 -2.11
CA GLU A 184 -16.74 16.69 -0.89
C GLU A 184 -18.16 16.14 -1.10
N GLY A 185 -18.49 15.04 -0.41
CA GLY A 185 -19.77 14.37 -0.63
C GLY A 185 -19.84 12.94 -0.14
N LYS A 186 -20.87 12.24 -0.60
CA LYS A 186 -21.13 10.83 -0.28
C LYS A 186 -20.60 9.94 -1.39
N TYR A 187 -19.83 8.94 -1.02
CA TYR A 187 -19.16 8.00 -1.91
C TYR A 187 -19.31 6.57 -1.38
N LYS A 188 -18.79 5.61 -2.16
CA LYS A 188 -18.67 4.21 -1.75
C LYS A 188 -17.23 3.73 -1.79
N LEU A 189 -16.85 2.91 -0.81
CA LEU A 189 -15.64 2.10 -0.82
C LEU A 189 -16.06 0.63 -0.79
N GLY A 190 -15.95 -0.06 -1.93
CA GLY A 190 -16.63 -1.33 -2.13
C GLY A 190 -18.14 -1.15 -1.94
N GLU A 191 -18.70 -1.83 -0.94
CA GLU A 191 -20.12 -1.71 -0.58
C GLU A 191 -20.39 -0.70 0.53
N LEU A 192 -19.34 -0.19 1.20
CA LEU A 192 -19.48 0.65 2.39
C LEU A 192 -19.73 2.11 2.00
N ASP A 193 -20.67 2.76 2.69
CA ASP A 193 -20.94 4.18 2.52
C ASP A 193 -19.88 5.03 3.24
N VAL A 194 -19.36 6.02 2.51
CA VAL A 194 -18.27 6.90 2.96
C VAL A 194 -18.70 8.36 2.80
N ASN A 195 -18.45 9.17 3.82
CA ASN A 195 -18.51 10.62 3.73
C ASN A 195 -17.11 11.18 3.55
N VAL A 196 -16.93 12.03 2.54
CA VAL A 196 -15.69 12.79 2.31
C VAL A 196 -15.93 14.22 2.71
N LYS A 197 -15.15 14.69 3.69
CA LYS A 197 -15.21 16.04 4.23
C LYS A 197 -13.90 16.41 4.89
N ASP A 198 -13.48 17.68 4.79
CA ASP A 198 -12.30 18.24 5.45
C ASP A 198 -11.03 17.42 5.14
N GLY A 199 -10.90 16.99 3.88
CA GLY A 199 -9.77 16.21 3.38
C GLY A 199 -9.70 14.76 3.85
N GLN A 200 -10.77 14.21 4.45
CA GLN A 200 -10.81 12.86 5.00
C GLN A 200 -11.97 12.05 4.43
N ALA A 201 -11.74 10.76 4.20
CA ALA A 201 -12.77 9.78 3.86
C ALA A 201 -13.11 8.96 5.11
N ARG A 202 -14.37 8.98 5.57
CA ARG A 202 -14.80 8.27 6.78
C ARG A 202 -16.06 7.45 6.55
N LEU A 203 -16.13 6.25 7.12
CA LEU A 203 -17.31 5.41 7.08
C LEU A 203 -18.50 6.10 7.73
N VAL A 204 -19.67 6.01 7.09
CA VAL A 204 -20.93 6.53 7.64
C VAL A 204 -21.33 5.77 8.92
N SER A 205 -21.01 4.48 8.99
CA SER A 205 -21.47 3.59 10.07
C SER A 205 -20.80 3.85 11.42
N ASN A 206 -19.51 4.19 11.45
CA ASN A 206 -18.73 4.30 12.68
C ASN A 206 -17.65 5.39 12.66
N ASN A 207 -17.62 6.24 11.64
CA ASN A 207 -16.66 7.34 11.47
C ASN A 207 -15.18 6.92 11.36
N ALA A 208 -14.88 5.62 11.19
CA ALA A 208 -13.52 5.14 10.93
C ALA A 208 -13.00 5.66 9.58
N LEU A 209 -11.69 5.87 9.45
CA LEU A 209 -11.06 6.21 8.17
C LEU A 209 -11.30 5.09 7.15
N ALA A 210 -11.58 5.47 5.90
CA ALA A 210 -11.96 4.57 4.81
C ALA A 210 -11.15 4.88 3.55
N GLY A 211 -9.88 4.47 3.57
CA GLY A 211 -8.86 4.99 2.67
C GLY A 211 -8.63 6.48 2.89
N SER A 212 -8.02 7.14 1.92
CA SER A 212 -7.73 8.57 1.94
C SER A 212 -8.25 9.27 0.67
N VAL A 213 -8.15 10.60 0.68
CA VAL A 213 -8.19 11.43 -0.53
C VAL A 213 -6.82 12.08 -0.82
N LEU A 214 -5.75 11.43 -0.33
CA LEU A 214 -4.38 11.88 -0.46
C LEU A 214 -3.90 11.72 -1.90
N ARG A 215 -3.16 12.71 -2.39
CA ARG A 215 -2.40 12.59 -3.63
C ARG A 215 -0.92 12.42 -3.34
N MET A 216 -0.19 11.76 -4.24
CA MET A 216 1.24 11.50 -4.06
C MET A 216 2.09 12.78 -4.01
N ASP A 217 1.72 13.84 -4.74
CA ASP A 217 2.40 15.15 -4.65
C ASP A 217 2.26 15.78 -3.26
N VAL A 218 1.11 15.58 -2.61
CA VAL A 218 0.85 16.05 -1.25
C VAL A 218 1.63 15.22 -0.24
N ALA A 219 1.67 13.89 -0.38
CA ALA A 219 2.48 13.01 0.46
C ALA A 219 3.98 13.40 0.39
N PHE A 220 4.49 13.61 -0.82
CA PHE A 220 5.84 14.11 -1.06
C PHE A 220 6.09 15.45 -0.35
N LYS A 221 5.19 16.42 -0.56
CA LYS A 221 5.30 17.74 0.08
C LYS A 221 5.27 17.63 1.61
N ASN A 222 4.43 16.78 2.16
CA ASN A 222 4.35 16.56 3.61
C ASN A 222 5.67 16.04 4.19
N LEU A 223 6.43 15.20 3.47
CA LEU A 223 7.78 14.77 3.91
C LEU A 223 8.78 15.93 3.94
N ILE A 224 8.73 16.82 2.95
CA ILE A 224 9.57 18.03 2.93
C ILE A 224 9.21 18.95 4.08
N GLU A 225 7.92 19.18 4.33
CA GLU A 225 7.43 19.99 5.46
C GLU A 225 7.79 19.35 6.82
N LEU A 226 7.90 18.01 6.86
CA LEU A 226 8.42 17.28 8.01
C LEU A 226 9.94 17.46 8.16
N GLY A 227 10.65 18.05 7.20
CA GLY A 227 12.08 18.36 7.28
C GLY A 227 13.00 17.30 6.69
N TYR A 228 12.48 16.39 5.87
CA TYR A 228 13.32 15.48 5.08
C TYR A 228 13.81 16.16 3.81
N SER A 229 14.98 15.72 3.33
CA SER A 229 15.54 16.22 2.08
C SER A 229 14.68 15.83 0.88
N ILE A 230 14.83 16.55 -0.23
CA ILE A 230 14.15 16.21 -1.50
C ILE A 230 14.51 14.78 -1.97
N THR A 231 15.75 14.36 -1.74
CA THR A 231 16.24 13.03 -2.10
C THR A 231 15.60 11.95 -1.23
N ASP A 232 15.46 12.18 0.07
CA ASP A 232 14.80 11.22 0.97
C ASP A 232 13.31 11.12 0.68
N ALA A 233 12.64 12.25 0.45
CA ALA A 233 11.24 12.26 0.05
C ALA A 233 11.05 11.49 -1.26
N PHE A 234 11.92 11.70 -2.26
CA PHE A 234 11.87 11.00 -3.54
C PHE A 234 12.09 9.49 -3.37
N LYS A 235 13.00 9.07 -2.49
CA LYS A 235 13.21 7.66 -2.18
C LYS A 235 11.92 7.01 -1.67
N MET A 236 11.29 7.63 -0.68
CA MET A 236 10.08 7.13 -0.04
C MET A 236 8.85 7.15 -0.96
N THR A 237 8.78 8.05 -1.94
CA THR A 237 7.62 8.15 -2.86
C THR A 237 7.87 7.55 -4.25
N SER A 238 9.04 6.96 -4.50
CA SER A 238 9.38 6.43 -5.82
C SER A 238 10.42 5.32 -5.76
N THR A 239 11.65 5.63 -5.37
CA THR A 239 12.79 4.70 -5.51
C THR A 239 12.59 3.40 -4.73
N ASN A 240 12.07 3.46 -3.52
CA ASN A 240 11.94 2.29 -2.66
C ASN A 240 10.93 1.28 -3.23
N ALA A 241 9.76 1.76 -3.66
CA ALA A 241 8.77 0.93 -4.36
C ALA A 241 9.34 0.37 -5.67
N ALA A 242 10.02 1.20 -6.47
CA ALA A 242 10.61 0.73 -7.73
C ALA A 242 11.67 -0.37 -7.50
N LYS A 243 12.50 -0.25 -6.46
CA LYS A 243 13.48 -1.27 -6.08
C LYS A 243 12.81 -2.56 -5.62
N GLU A 244 11.83 -2.46 -4.71
CA GLU A 244 11.13 -3.61 -4.15
C GLU A 244 10.43 -4.43 -5.25
N PHE A 245 9.70 -3.76 -6.13
CA PHE A 245 8.98 -4.40 -7.23
C PHE A 245 9.84 -4.63 -8.49
N LYS A 246 11.16 -4.38 -8.41
CA LYS A 246 12.14 -4.56 -9.50
C LYS A 246 11.73 -3.88 -10.81
N LEU A 247 11.23 -2.65 -10.71
CA LEU A 247 10.75 -1.86 -11.84
C LEU A 247 11.91 -1.14 -12.53
N ASN A 248 11.78 -0.88 -13.84
CA ASN A 248 12.78 -0.12 -14.60
C ASN A 248 12.63 1.41 -14.45
N THR A 249 12.15 1.88 -13.31
CA THR A 249 11.84 3.29 -13.03
C THR A 249 12.31 3.69 -11.63
N GLY A 250 11.93 4.89 -11.17
CA GLY A 250 12.13 5.35 -9.80
C GLY A 250 13.52 5.90 -9.47
N ILE A 251 14.39 6.04 -10.47
CA ILE A 251 15.64 6.81 -10.41
C ILE A 251 15.89 7.51 -11.74
N LEU A 252 16.56 8.67 -11.70
CA LEU A 252 17.01 9.38 -12.90
C LEU A 252 18.39 8.86 -13.29
N LYS A 253 18.43 7.94 -14.25
CA LYS A 253 19.65 7.35 -14.79
C LYS A 253 19.43 6.95 -16.24
N GLU A 254 20.49 6.96 -17.04
CA GLU A 254 20.48 6.35 -18.36
C GLU A 254 19.92 4.92 -18.31
N GLU A 255 19.27 4.50 -19.40
CA GLU A 255 18.63 3.18 -19.56
C GLU A 255 17.38 2.91 -18.69
N LYS A 256 16.94 3.89 -17.87
CA LYS A 256 15.68 3.83 -17.14
C LYS A 256 14.50 4.36 -17.94
N ASP A 257 13.31 3.86 -17.63
CA ASP A 257 12.06 4.36 -18.19
C ASP A 257 11.93 5.85 -17.86
N ALA A 258 11.61 6.66 -18.86
CA ALA A 258 11.38 8.10 -18.70
C ALA A 258 10.01 8.37 -18.08
N ASP A 259 9.82 7.89 -16.85
CA ASP A 259 8.72 8.25 -15.96
C ASP A 259 9.18 9.40 -15.05
N LEU A 260 8.76 10.61 -15.39
CA LEU A 260 9.27 11.83 -14.78
C LEU A 260 8.14 12.69 -14.25
N VAL A 261 8.40 13.39 -13.15
CA VAL A 261 7.54 14.45 -12.64
C VAL A 261 8.35 15.74 -12.54
N VAL A 262 7.80 16.82 -13.07
CA VAL A 262 8.36 18.17 -12.92
C VAL A 262 7.51 18.92 -11.90
N LEU A 263 8.17 19.40 -10.84
CA LEU A 263 7.55 20.16 -9.77
C LEU A 263 7.99 21.62 -9.84
N ASN A 264 7.12 22.55 -9.44
CA ASN A 264 7.52 23.94 -9.20
C ASN A 264 8.16 24.11 -7.81
N LYS A 265 8.51 25.35 -7.45
CA LYS A 265 9.12 25.70 -6.15
C LYS A 265 8.24 25.41 -4.94
N ASP A 266 6.92 25.26 -5.14
CA ASP A 266 5.94 24.91 -4.10
C ASP A 266 5.64 23.39 -4.06
N TYR A 267 6.41 22.59 -4.81
CA TYR A 267 6.22 21.15 -5.00
C TYR A 267 4.90 20.76 -5.67
N LYS A 268 4.29 21.67 -6.45
CA LYS A 268 3.11 21.37 -7.27
C LYS A 268 3.53 20.78 -8.61
N VAL A 269 2.77 19.79 -9.10
CA VAL A 269 3.01 19.14 -10.39
C VAL A 269 2.77 20.12 -11.55
N CYS A 270 3.78 20.27 -12.41
CA CYS A 270 3.73 21.05 -13.65
C CYS A 270 3.62 20.15 -14.88
N MET A 271 4.31 19.01 -14.86
CA MET A 271 4.33 18.06 -15.97
C MET A 271 4.57 16.64 -15.44
N THR A 272 3.90 15.67 -16.05
CA THR A 272 4.17 14.25 -15.83
C THR A 272 4.45 13.58 -17.17
N MET A 273 5.54 12.82 -17.22
CA MET A 273 5.92 11.97 -18.33
C MET A 273 5.80 10.51 -17.89
N VAL A 274 5.29 9.66 -18.77
CA VAL A 274 5.21 8.21 -18.58
C VAL A 274 5.80 7.54 -19.81
N LYS A 275 6.84 6.73 -19.62
CA LYS A 275 7.61 6.05 -20.68
C LYS A 275 7.97 6.98 -21.84
N GLY A 276 8.45 8.18 -21.52
CA GLY A 276 8.89 9.16 -22.52
C GLY A 276 7.78 10.03 -23.12
N LYS A 277 6.50 9.78 -22.80
CA LYS A 277 5.36 10.55 -23.31
C LYS A 277 4.82 11.49 -22.24
N ILE A 278 4.60 12.76 -22.59
CA ILE A 278 3.93 13.71 -21.70
C ILE A 278 2.46 13.31 -21.57
N LYS A 279 2.02 13.00 -20.35
CA LYS A 279 0.65 12.61 -20.02
C LYS A 279 -0.12 13.69 -19.26
N PHE A 280 0.60 14.61 -18.64
CA PHE A 280 0.03 15.77 -17.97
C PHE A 280 0.94 16.96 -18.18
N LYS A 281 0.36 18.13 -18.47
CA LYS A 281 1.04 19.41 -18.50
C LYS A 281 0.05 20.50 -18.09
N ARG A 282 0.44 21.32 -17.13
CA ARG A 282 -0.35 22.45 -16.66
C ARG A 282 -0.14 23.69 -17.53
#